data_AF-A0A4V1RTZ9-F1
#
_entry.id   AF-A0A4V1RTZ9-F1
#
_cell.length_a   1.000
_cell.length_b   1.000
_cell.length_c   1.000
_cell.angle_alpha   90.00
_cell.angle_beta   90.00
_cell.angle_gamma   90.00
#
_symmetry.space_group_name_H-M   'P 1'
#
loop_
_entity.id
_entity.type
_entity.pdbx_description
1 polymer ?
#
loop_
_entity_poly.entity_id
_entity_poly.type
_entity_poly.pdbx_seq_one_letter_code
_entity_poly.pdbx_strand_id
1 'polypeptide(L)' 'MNTPGKKLSSTAVCQRYGIHRRTFGHWMTNAEMAFPTPITINSKHYFDLAEIEAWERARAIANLKKVA' A
#
# COMPACT_ATOMS: atom_id res chain seq x y z
N MET A 1 2.14 8.12 16.98
CA MET A 1 0.66 8.17 17.07
C MET A 1 0.11 7.78 15.71
N ASN A 2 -0.55 6.63 15.60
CA ASN A 2 -1.22 6.23 14.36
C ASN A 2 -2.51 7.03 14.29
N THR A 3 -2.66 7.97 13.35
CA THR A 3 -3.85 8.81 13.26
C THR A 3 -4.95 8.01 12.53
N PRO A 4 -5.96 7.46 13.23
CA PRO A 4 -7.04 6.75 12.57
C PRO A 4 -7.73 7.71 11.58
N GLY A 5 -7.81 7.31 10.31
CA GLY A 5 -8.41 8.10 9.23
C GLY A 5 -7.43 8.85 8.33
N LYS A 6 -6.11 8.74 8.53
CA LYS A 6 -5.15 9.32 7.58
C LYS A 6 -5.17 8.54 6.27
N LYS A 7 -5.63 9.20 5.21
CA LYS A 7 -5.67 8.63 3.85
C LYS A 7 -4.52 9.16 3.01
N LEU A 8 -3.82 8.24 2.35
CA LEU A 8 -2.75 8.56 1.41
C LEU A 8 -3.29 8.50 -0.01
N SER A 9 -3.03 9.53 -0.81
CA SER A 9 -3.28 9.46 -2.25
C SER A 9 -2.26 8.53 -2.93
N SER A 10 -2.57 8.02 -4.13
CA SER A 10 -1.61 7.23 -4.92
C SER A 10 -0.24 7.91 -5.06
N THR A 11 -0.21 9.24 -5.20
CA THR A 11 1.04 10.01 -5.29
C THR A 11 1.84 9.95 -3.99
N ALA A 12 1.17 10.11 -2.85
CA ALA A 12 1.83 10.01 -1.54
C ALA A 12 2.34 8.60 -1.26
N VAL A 13 1.59 7.57 -1.68
CA VAL A 13 2.05 6.17 -1.63
C VAL A 13 3.30 5.98 -2.48
N CYS A 14 3.30 6.46 -3.74
CA CYS A 14 4.47 6.40 -4.62
C CYS A 14 5.71 7.06 -3.99
N GLN A 15 5.54 8.25 -3.40
CA GLN A 15 6.62 8.97 -2.73
C GLN A 15 7.15 8.22 -1.51
N ARG A 16 6.27 7.64 -0.67
CA ARG A 16 6.65 6.86 0.51
C ARG A 16 7.56 5.68 0.17
N TYR A 17 7.26 4.98 -0.92
CA TYR A 17 8.03 3.82 -1.36
C TYR A 17 9.13 4.16 -2.38
N GLY A 18 9.25 5.43 -2.80
CA GLY A 18 10.19 5.84 -3.85
C GLY A 18 9.94 5.19 -5.21
N ILE A 19 8.71 4.76 -5.51
CA ILE A 19 8.36 4.04 -6.72
C ILE A 19 7.63 4.91 -7.74
N HIS A 20 7.76 4.57 -9.02
CA HIS A 20 7.01 5.22 -10.08
C HIS A 20 5.55 4.72 -10.12
N ARG A 21 4.66 5.56 -10.65
CA ARG A 21 3.22 5.27 -10.77
C ARG A 21 2.91 4.01 -11.60
N ARG A 22 3.78 3.68 -12.56
CA ARG A 22 3.68 2.43 -13.35
C ARG A 22 3.92 1.19 -12.49
N THR A 23 4.93 1.23 -11.62
CA THR A 23 5.21 0.17 -10.64
C THR A 23 4.04 0.04 -9.67
N PHE A 24 3.50 1.17 -9.21
CA PHE A 24 2.32 1.19 -8.35
C PHE A 24 1.09 0.58 -9.04
N GLY A 25 0.85 0.88 -10.32
CA GLY A 25 -0.22 0.24 -11.10
C GLY A 25 -0.06 -1.27 -11.18
N HIS A 26 1.18 -1.76 -11.35
CA HIS A 26 1.45 -3.20 -11.32
C HIS A 26 1.12 -3.82 -9.95
N TRP A 27 1.45 -3.14 -8.84
CA TRP A 27 1.12 -3.60 -7.50
C TRP A 27 -0.40 -3.73 -7.28
N MET A 28 -1.18 -2.80 -7.84
CA MET A 28 -2.65 -2.85 -7.76
C MET A 28 -3.25 -3.99 -8.59
N THR A 29 -2.63 -4.34 -9.72
CA THR A 29 -3.10 -5.43 -10.60
C THR A 29 -2.60 -6.81 -10.17
N ASN A 30 -1.49 -6.87 -9.44
CA ASN A 30 -0.86 -8.12 -9.06
C ASN A 30 -1.48 -8.66 -7.77
N ALA A 31 -2.30 -9.71 -7.91
CA ALA A 31 -2.96 -10.37 -6.79
C ALA A 31 -1.96 -10.97 -5.78
N GLU A 32 -0.76 -11.36 -6.20
CA GLU A 32 0.27 -11.90 -5.30
C GLU A 32 0.81 -10.86 -4.32
N MET A 33 0.73 -9.57 -4.67
CA MET A 33 1.12 -8.51 -3.76
C MET A 33 0.09 -8.24 -2.68
N ALA A 34 -1.18 -8.63 -2.85
CA ALA A 34 -2.26 -8.41 -1.89
C ALA A 34 -2.29 -6.97 -1.32
N PHE A 35 -1.99 -5.97 -2.16
CA PHE A 35 -1.94 -4.57 -1.74
C PHE A 35 -3.35 -4.07 -1.35
N PRO A 36 -3.49 -3.16 -0.36
CA PRO A 36 -4.79 -2.65 0.06
C PRO A 36 -5.60 -2.05 -1.09
N THR A 37 -6.92 -2.24 -1.05
CA THR A 37 -7.83 -1.74 -2.07
C THR A 37 -7.98 -0.21 -1.98
N PRO A 38 -8.03 0.49 -3.12
CA PRO A 38 -8.22 1.93 -3.13
C PRO A 38 -9.65 2.31 -2.75
N ILE A 39 -9.78 3.30 -1.89
CA ILE A 39 -11.02 4.06 -1.69
C ILE A 39 -11.04 5.17 -2.74
N THR A 40 -12.02 5.14 -3.64
CA THR A 40 -12.16 6.15 -4.69
C THR A 40 -13.03 7.31 -4.20
N ILE A 41 -12.46 8.51 -4.15
CA ILE A 41 -13.15 9.75 -3.76
C ILE A 41 -12.86 10.80 -4.82
N ASN A 42 -13.91 11.36 -5.45
CA ASN A 42 -13.78 12.36 -6.53
C ASN A 42 -12.80 11.95 -7.63
N SER A 43 -12.96 10.71 -8.14
CA SER A 43 -12.09 10.12 -9.18
C SER A 43 -10.61 9.99 -8.82
N LYS A 44 -10.25 10.14 -7.53
CA LYS A 44 -8.90 9.93 -7.01
C LYS A 44 -8.89 8.71 -6.10
N HIS A 45 -7.81 7.94 -6.18
CA HIS A 45 -7.60 6.79 -5.31
C HIS A 45 -6.87 7.20 -4.04
N TYR A 46 -7.46 6.80 -2.92
CA TYR A 46 -6.93 6.98 -1.58
C TYR A 46 -6.78 5.62 -0.90
N PHE A 47 -5.79 5.50 -0.04
CA PHE A 47 -5.46 4.28 0.69
C PHE A 47 -5.43 4.60 2.17
N ASP A 48 -5.98 3.71 2.98
CA ASP A 48 -5.89 3.89 4.42
C ASP A 48 -4.46 3.59 4.87
N LEU A 49 -3.88 4.52 5.63
CA LEU A 49 -2.53 4.34 6.14
C LEU A 49 -2.43 3.11 7.05
N ALA A 50 -3.47 2.85 7.85
CA ALA A 50 -3.48 1.71 8.76
C ALA A 50 -3.47 0.37 8.02
N GLU A 51 -4.19 0.29 6.89
CA GLU A 51 -4.18 -0.90 6.03
C GLU A 51 -2.83 -1.11 5.35
N ILE A 52 -2.21 -0.02 4.85
CA ILE A 52 -0.86 -0.08 4.28
C ILE A 52 0.13 -0.62 5.34
N GLU A 53 0.11 -0.11 6.56
CA GLU A 53 1.00 -0.56 7.63
C GLU A 53 0.73 -2.00 8.08
N ALA A 54 -0.54 -2.43 8.07
CA ALA A 54 -0.90 -3.83 8.34
C ALA A 54 -0.34 -4.76 7.25
N TRP A 55 -0.44 -4.35 5.99
CA TRP A 55 0.13 -5.06 4.86
C TRP A 55 1.66 -5.11 4.89
N GLU A 56 2.32 -3.99 5.23
CA GLU A 56 3.78 -3.93 5.41
C GLU A 56 4.25 -4.95 6.46
N ARG A 57 3.56 -5.01 7.60
CA ARG A 57 3.85 -5.99 8.67
C ARG A 57 3.64 -7.43 8.21
N ALA A 58 2.55 -7.72 7.50
CA ALA A 58 2.29 -9.05 6.98
C ALA A 58 3.38 -9.51 6.00
N ARG A 59 3.83 -8.61 5.11
CA ARG A 59 4.94 -8.88 4.18
C ARG A 59 6.28 -9.05 4.89
N ALA A 60 6.58 -8.25 5.91
CA ALA A 60 7.80 -8.42 6.70
C ALA A 60 7.86 -9.82 7.33
N ILE A 61 6.75 -10.31 7.89
CA ILE A 61 6.64 -11.67 8.44
C ILE A 61 6.76 -12.74 7.34
N ALA A 62 6.08 -12.56 6.21
CA ALA A 62 6.14 -13.51 5.10
C ALA A 62 7.55 -13.59 4.49
N ASN A 63 8.25 -12.46 4.39
CA ASN A 63 9.64 -12.42 3.93
C ASN A 63 10.58 -13.09 4.94
N LEU A 64 10.37 -12.86 6.25
CA LEU A 64 11.13 -13.54 7.31
C LEU A 64 10.99 -15.07 7.25
N LYS A 65 9.79 -15.58 6.94
CA LYS A 65 9.54 -17.03 6.76
C LYS A 65 10.19 -17.64 5.52
N LYS A 66 10.60 -16.82 4.55
CA LYS A 66 11.23 -17.28 3.29
C LYS A 66 12.75 -17.45 3.39
N VAL A 67 13.36 -16.95 4.47
CA VAL A 67 14.82 -16.95 4.69
C VAL A 67 15.23 -17.95 5.78
N ALA A 68 14.27 -18.71 6.33
CA ALA A 68 14.49 -19.73 7.36
C ALA A 68 14.49 -21.15 6.77
#